data_AF-A0A955EXY3-F1
#
_entry.id   AF-A0A955EXY3-F1
#
_cell.length_a   1.000
_cell.length_b   1.000
_cell.length_c   1.000
_cell.angle_alpha   90.00
_cell.angle_beta   90.00
_cell.angle_gamma   90.00
#
_symmetry.space_group_name_H-M   'P 1'
#
loop_
_entity.id
_entity.type
_entity.pdbx_description
1 polymer ?
#
loop_
_entity_poly.entity_id
_entity_poly.type
_entity_poly.pdbx_seq_one_letter_code
_entity_poly.pdbx_strand_id
1 'polypeptide(L)'
;VPSYYDEREAAAGIARHLGTRHTEIEVSSADALAAVEPMFDGLDEPFADSSALPSFLLARETRRHVTVALSGDGGDEVFGGYRLYQGEFYADSYRRVPGLLRRTLIEPAARLLPDDKGRGWTDKARRLRRFVDHAGKPGNERRAGLARLLSDKELDTLLVDPVFSAPSVEQIFASARPAGPDPVTA
;
A
#
# COMPACT_ATOMS: atom_id res chain seq x y z
N VAL A 1 3.97 12.70 17.51
CA VAL A 1 3.67 12.06 16.19
C VAL A 1 2.73 13.00 15.41
N PRO A 2 2.85 13.18 14.09
CA PRO A 2 1.87 13.98 13.35
C PRO A 2 0.46 13.41 13.54
N SER A 3 -0.54 14.25 13.85
CA SER A 3 -1.91 13.79 14.20
C SER A 3 -2.61 12.95 13.13
N TYR A 4 -2.12 12.98 11.88
CA TYR A 4 -2.66 12.17 10.78
C TYR A 4 -2.38 10.66 10.95
N TYR A 5 -1.31 10.30 11.66
CA TYR A 5 -0.92 8.90 11.89
C TYR A 5 -1.25 8.41 13.30
N ASP A 6 -1.91 9.24 14.11
CA ASP A 6 -2.25 8.91 15.49
C ASP A 6 -3.75 8.60 15.57
N GLU A 7 -4.07 7.32 15.64
CA GLU A 7 -5.45 6.82 15.67
C GLU A 7 -5.99 6.63 17.09
N ARG A 8 -5.18 6.94 18.12
CA ARG A 8 -5.53 6.68 19.53
C ARG A 8 -6.81 7.38 19.97
N GLU A 9 -7.00 8.64 19.58
CA GLU A 9 -8.20 9.39 19.93
C GLU A 9 -9.48 8.75 19.35
N ALA A 10 -9.40 8.31 18.08
CA ALA A 10 -10.50 7.62 17.42
C ALA A 10 -10.79 6.26 18.08
N ALA A 11 -9.74 5.47 18.37
CA ALA A 11 -9.86 4.18 19.05
C ALA A 11 -10.45 4.32 20.47
N ALA A 12 -10.02 5.31 21.25
CA ALA A 12 -10.56 5.62 22.56
C ALA A 12 -12.02 6.09 22.50
N GLY A 13 -12.40 6.83 21.45
CA GLY A 13 -13.79 7.18 21.17
C GLY A 13 -14.68 5.96 20.95
N ILE A 14 -14.22 5.02 20.11
CA ILE A 14 -14.93 3.77 19.81
C ILE A 14 -15.04 2.89 21.07
N ALA A 15 -13.96 2.75 21.83
CA ALA A 15 -13.98 1.92 23.05
C ALA A 15 -14.95 2.46 24.11
N ARG A 16 -15.00 3.80 24.30
CA ARG A 16 -16.00 4.44 25.17
C ARG A 16 -17.43 4.20 24.69
N HIS A 17 -17.66 4.29 23.39
CA HIS A 17 -18.98 4.06 22.81
C HIS A 17 -19.45 2.61 23.00
N LEU A 18 -18.55 1.64 22.87
CA LEU A 18 -18.84 0.20 22.99
C LEU A 18 -18.71 -0.34 24.44
N GLY A 19 -18.19 0.46 25.37
CA GLY A 19 -17.97 0.04 26.75
C GLY A 19 -16.88 -1.02 26.91
N THR A 20 -15.88 -1.06 26.01
CA THR A 20 -14.79 -2.05 26.06
C THR A 20 -13.63 -1.59 26.93
N ARG A 21 -12.82 -2.54 27.40
CA ARG A 21 -11.53 -2.22 28.04
C ARG A 21 -10.53 -1.85 26.94
N HIS A 22 -10.02 -0.63 26.99
CA HIS A 22 -9.05 -0.12 26.03
C HIS A 22 -7.66 -0.03 26.65
N THR A 23 -6.65 -0.47 25.91
CA THR A 23 -5.25 -0.36 26.29
C THR A 23 -4.50 0.28 25.13
N GLU A 24 -3.91 1.44 25.40
CA GLU A 24 -3.01 2.09 24.45
C GLU A 24 -1.59 1.58 24.65
N ILE A 25 -0.89 1.34 23.54
CA ILE A 25 0.49 0.87 23.55
C ILE A 25 1.34 2.00 22.97
N GLU A 26 2.21 2.56 23.79
CA GLU A 26 3.17 3.55 23.35
C GLU A 26 4.39 2.85 22.74
N VAL A 27 4.74 3.23 21.52
CA VAL A 27 5.89 2.70 20.80
C VAL A 27 6.91 3.81 20.63
N SER A 28 8.10 3.65 21.21
CA SER A 28 9.20 4.57 20.98
C SER A 28 9.92 4.26 19.67
N SER A 29 10.69 5.21 19.15
CA SER A 29 11.55 4.96 17.98
C SER A 29 12.59 3.86 18.25
N ALA A 30 13.02 3.69 19.50
CA ALA A 30 13.94 2.63 19.88
C ALA A 30 13.25 1.25 19.82
N ASP A 31 12.00 1.15 20.28
CA ASP A 31 11.21 -0.07 20.18
C ASP A 31 10.97 -0.47 18.72
N ALA A 32 10.64 0.52 17.88
CA ALA A 32 10.46 0.33 16.45
C ALA A 32 11.74 -0.17 15.78
N LEU A 33 12.88 0.46 16.06
CA LEU A 33 14.18 0.07 15.50
C LEU A 33 14.59 -1.34 15.95
N ALA A 34 14.41 -1.65 17.24
CA ALA A 34 14.73 -2.95 17.80
C ALA A 34 13.81 -4.08 17.28
N ALA A 35 12.65 -3.73 16.72
CA ALA A 35 11.70 -4.68 16.15
C ALA A 35 11.91 -4.98 14.66
N VAL A 36 12.78 -4.23 13.96
CA VAL A 36 12.99 -4.41 12.51
C VAL A 36 13.48 -5.82 12.19
N GLU A 37 14.56 -6.29 12.82
CA GLU A 37 15.09 -7.64 12.55
C GLU A 37 14.14 -8.75 13.02
N PRO A 38 13.64 -8.76 14.28
CA PRO A 38 12.76 -9.83 14.75
C PRO A 38 11.42 -9.92 14.03
N MET A 39 10.95 -8.82 13.43
CA MET A 39 9.73 -8.83 12.62
C MET A 39 9.85 -9.80 11.45
N PHE A 40 11.04 -9.91 10.83
CA PHE A 40 11.24 -10.78 9.68
C PHE A 40 11.19 -12.27 10.05
N ASP A 41 11.48 -12.64 11.30
CA ASP A 41 11.34 -14.02 11.77
C ASP A 41 9.88 -14.52 11.76
N GLY A 42 8.91 -13.59 11.75
CA GLY A 42 7.47 -13.89 11.69
C GLY A 42 6.88 -13.88 10.28
N LEU A 43 7.71 -13.68 9.24
CA LEU A 43 7.27 -13.58 7.85
C LEU A 43 7.89 -14.72 7.03
N ASP A 44 7.07 -15.41 6.26
CA ASP A 44 7.53 -16.51 5.38
C ASP A 44 8.27 -15.99 4.13
N GLU A 45 8.07 -14.72 3.78
CA GLU A 45 8.69 -14.06 2.62
C GLU A 45 8.92 -12.56 2.88
N PRO A 46 9.79 -11.90 2.09
CA PRO A 46 9.96 -10.45 2.18
C PRO A 46 8.64 -9.71 1.95
N PHE A 47 8.06 -9.16 3.02
CA PHE A 47 6.79 -8.45 2.99
C PHE A 47 7.00 -6.95 3.20
N ALA A 48 6.82 -6.16 2.13
CA ALA A 48 7.11 -4.73 2.11
C ALA A 48 5.87 -3.87 2.37
N ASP A 49 5.13 -4.16 3.44
CA ASP A 49 3.99 -3.36 3.89
C ASP A 49 4.39 -2.41 5.03
N SER A 50 4.03 -1.13 4.92
CA SER A 50 4.27 -0.14 5.97
C SER A 50 3.60 -0.47 7.32
N SER A 51 2.56 -1.29 7.30
CA SER A 51 1.83 -1.76 8.48
C SER A 51 2.46 -2.98 9.15
N ALA A 52 3.44 -3.65 8.52
CA ALA A 52 4.05 -4.86 9.06
C ALA A 52 4.70 -4.62 10.44
N LEU A 53 5.49 -3.55 10.57
CA LEU A 53 6.19 -3.23 11.81
C LEU A 53 5.23 -2.84 12.96
N PRO A 54 4.27 -1.90 12.77
CA PRO A 54 3.23 -1.65 13.76
C PRO A 54 2.43 -2.89 14.14
N SER A 55 2.06 -3.73 13.17
CA SER A 55 1.26 -4.93 13.42
C SER A 55 2.03 -5.97 14.21
N PHE A 56 3.32 -6.16 13.92
CA PHE A 56 4.20 -7.02 14.70
C PHE A 56 4.32 -6.56 16.16
N LEU A 57 4.56 -5.26 16.38
CA LEU A 57 4.64 -4.68 17.72
C LEU A 57 3.31 -4.83 18.49
N LEU A 58 2.18 -4.57 17.82
CA LEU A 58 0.85 -4.72 18.39
C LEU A 58 0.56 -6.18 18.75
N ALA A 59 0.87 -7.13 17.87
CA ALA A 59 0.67 -8.55 18.11
C ALA A 59 1.54 -9.04 19.28
N ARG A 60 2.81 -8.62 19.32
CA ARG A 60 3.76 -8.95 20.40
C ARG A 60 3.24 -8.52 21.77
N GLU A 61 2.69 -7.32 21.87
CA GLU A 61 2.11 -6.81 23.13
C GLU A 61 0.75 -7.47 23.43
N THR A 62 -0.12 -7.59 22.43
CA THR A 62 -1.46 -8.21 22.57
C THR A 62 -1.37 -9.64 23.14
N ARG A 63 -0.37 -10.42 22.71
CA ARG A 63 -0.16 -11.81 23.17
C ARG A 63 0.08 -11.95 24.67
N ARG A 64 0.53 -10.87 25.34
CA ARG A 64 0.73 -10.84 26.80
C ARG A 64 -0.58 -10.80 27.57
N HIS A 65 -1.67 -10.36 26.93
CA HIS A 65 -2.96 -10.12 27.56
C HIS A 65 -4.02 -11.11 27.11
N VAL A 66 -4.00 -11.53 25.84
CA VAL A 66 -4.98 -12.45 25.25
C VAL A 66 -4.32 -13.51 24.38
N THR A 67 -5.03 -14.62 24.18
CA THR A 67 -4.61 -15.69 23.28
C THR A 67 -5.23 -15.56 21.88
N VAL A 68 -6.37 -14.87 21.77
CA VAL A 68 -7.13 -14.67 20.53
C VAL A 68 -7.52 -13.20 20.43
N ALA A 69 -7.32 -12.61 19.24
CA ALA A 69 -7.74 -11.27 18.88
C ALA A 69 -8.48 -11.30 17.53
N LEU A 70 -9.45 -10.41 17.36
CA LEU A 70 -10.17 -10.21 16.10
C LEU A 70 -9.67 -8.92 15.46
N SER A 71 -9.29 -8.97 14.19
CA SER A 71 -8.92 -7.81 13.39
C SER A 71 -9.96 -7.53 12.31
N GLY A 72 -10.01 -6.27 11.84
CA GLY A 72 -10.82 -5.85 10.71
C GLY A 72 -10.08 -5.93 9.37
N ASP A 73 -9.02 -6.75 9.30
CA ASP A 73 -8.21 -6.90 8.11
C ASP A 73 -9.03 -7.52 6.96
N GLY A 74 -8.79 -7.12 5.71
CA GLY A 74 -9.61 -7.51 4.57
C GLY A 74 -10.87 -6.65 4.31
N GLY A 75 -11.20 -5.72 5.23
CA GLY A 75 -12.39 -4.87 5.07
C GLY A 75 -12.31 -3.94 3.85
N ASP A 76 -11.14 -3.35 3.61
CA ASP A 76 -10.94 -2.46 2.47
C ASP A 76 -11.04 -3.20 1.13
N GLU A 77 -10.64 -4.47 1.08
CA GLU A 77 -10.74 -5.34 -0.09
C GLU A 77 -12.19 -5.67 -0.41
N VAL A 78 -12.97 -6.04 0.61
CA VAL A 78 -14.39 -6.42 0.46
C VAL A 78 -15.24 -5.21 0.05
N PHE A 79 -14.98 -4.05 0.65
CA PHE A 79 -15.82 -2.86 0.45
C PHE A 79 -15.22 -1.81 -0.48
N GLY A 80 -14.04 -2.06 -1.06
CA GLY A 80 -13.39 -1.12 -1.97
C GLY A 80 -12.85 0.15 -1.28
N GLY A 81 -12.45 0.05 -0.01
CA GLY A 81 -12.02 1.19 0.81
C GLY A 81 -10.66 1.76 0.39
N TYR A 82 -9.80 0.98 -0.26
CA TYR A 82 -8.55 1.51 -0.80
C TYR A 82 -8.76 2.49 -1.94
N ARG A 83 -8.06 3.63 -1.84
CA ARG A 83 -8.01 4.65 -2.90
C ARG A 83 -7.50 4.12 -4.24
N LEU A 84 -6.71 3.05 -4.22
CA LEU A 84 -6.28 2.33 -5.42
C LEU A 84 -7.47 1.87 -6.25
N TYR A 85 -8.53 1.33 -5.61
CA TYR A 85 -9.73 0.89 -6.33
C TYR A 85 -10.46 2.05 -7.00
N GLN A 86 -10.50 3.22 -6.34
CA GLN A 86 -11.05 4.44 -6.96
C GLN A 86 -10.21 4.86 -8.17
N GLY A 87 -8.88 4.82 -8.05
CA GLY A 87 -7.96 5.10 -9.16
C GLY A 87 -8.18 4.14 -10.34
N GLU A 88 -8.30 2.84 -10.09
CA GLU A 88 -8.63 1.84 -11.11
C GLU A 88 -9.98 2.14 -11.78
N PHE A 89 -11.01 2.46 -11.00
CA PHE A 89 -12.34 2.82 -11.51
C PHE A 89 -12.30 4.05 -12.44
N TYR A 90 -11.57 5.10 -12.06
CA TYR A 90 -11.45 6.31 -12.89
C TYR A 90 -10.51 6.13 -14.08
N ALA A 91 -9.58 5.18 -14.04
CA ALA A 91 -8.65 4.92 -15.13
C ALA A 91 -9.36 4.51 -16.42
N ASP A 92 -10.48 3.78 -16.34
CA ASP A 92 -11.26 3.42 -17.52
C ASP A 92 -11.85 4.64 -18.23
N SER A 93 -12.33 5.61 -17.48
CA SER A 93 -12.79 6.88 -18.04
C SER A 93 -11.63 7.69 -18.63
N TYR A 94 -10.48 7.72 -17.95
CA TYR A 94 -9.28 8.39 -18.47
C TYR A 94 -8.77 7.78 -19.78
N ARG A 95 -8.82 6.46 -19.92
CA ARG A 95 -8.38 5.75 -21.13
C ARG A 95 -9.25 6.03 -22.37
N ARG A 96 -10.51 6.45 -22.17
CA ARG A 96 -11.40 6.89 -23.26
C ARG A 96 -10.99 8.23 -23.85
N VAL A 97 -10.19 9.03 -23.14
CA VAL A 97 -9.65 10.29 -23.67
C VAL A 97 -8.69 9.99 -24.82
N PRO A 98 -8.81 10.66 -25.99
CA PRO A 98 -7.90 10.50 -27.11
C PRO A 98 -6.44 10.57 -26.69
N GLY A 99 -5.62 9.63 -27.16
CA GLY A 99 -4.20 9.53 -26.77
C GLY A 99 -3.40 10.80 -27.05
N LEU A 100 -3.78 11.56 -28.08
CA LEU A 100 -3.19 12.85 -28.39
C LEU A 100 -3.39 13.85 -27.25
N LEU A 101 -4.62 14.05 -26.79
CA LEU A 101 -4.94 14.97 -25.69
C LEU A 101 -4.25 14.57 -24.39
N ARG A 102 -4.19 13.26 -24.11
CA ARG A 102 -3.48 12.74 -22.92
C ARG A 102 -2.00 13.14 -22.95
N ARG A 103 -1.32 12.88 -24.06
CA ARG A 103 0.13 13.11 -24.20
C ARG A 103 0.51 14.58 -24.39
N THR A 104 -0.32 15.38 -25.06
CA THR A 104 0.04 16.77 -25.40
C THR A 104 -0.44 17.80 -24.39
N LEU A 105 -1.50 17.51 -23.64
CA LEU A 105 -2.08 18.46 -22.68
C LEU A 105 -2.05 17.93 -21.25
N ILE A 106 -2.61 16.74 -21.02
CA ILE A 106 -2.89 16.27 -19.65
C ILE A 106 -1.61 15.84 -18.93
N GLU A 107 -0.79 14.98 -19.55
CA GLU A 107 0.47 14.50 -18.97
C GLU A 107 1.47 15.65 -18.72
N PRO A 108 1.72 16.58 -19.67
CA PRO A 108 2.60 17.73 -19.42
C PRO A 108 2.09 18.63 -18.29
N ALA A 109 0.77 18.91 -18.25
CA ALA A 109 0.19 19.71 -17.18
C ALA A 109 0.31 19.04 -15.80
N ALA A 110 0.12 17.72 -15.74
CA ALA A 110 0.26 16.96 -14.49
C ALA A 110 1.70 16.94 -13.97
N ARG A 111 2.71 16.97 -14.85
CA ARG A 111 4.13 17.04 -14.45
C ARG A 111 4.53 18.37 -13.82
N LEU A 112 3.76 19.44 -14.04
CA LEU A 112 3.93 20.73 -13.37
C LEU A 112 3.42 20.70 -11.93
N LEU A 113 2.63 19.70 -11.55
CA LEU A 113 2.16 19.54 -10.18
C LEU A 113 3.33 19.13 -9.26
N PRO A 114 3.37 19.68 -8.03
CA PRO A 114 4.37 19.28 -7.04
C PRO A 114 4.31 17.77 -6.78
N ASP A 115 5.47 17.15 -6.64
CA ASP A 115 5.60 15.73 -6.25
C ASP A 115 5.95 15.57 -4.76
N ASP A 116 5.90 16.67 -4.02
CA ASP A 116 6.41 16.76 -2.66
C ASP A 116 5.42 16.09 -1.69
N LYS A 117 5.95 15.31 -0.74
CA LYS A 117 5.19 14.77 0.40
C LYS A 117 4.91 15.90 1.42
N GLY A 118 4.05 16.85 1.04
CA GLY A 118 3.57 17.93 1.90
C GLY A 118 2.16 17.67 2.46
N ARG A 119 1.67 18.56 3.33
CA ARG A 119 0.31 18.46 3.90
C ARG A 119 -0.72 19.14 3.01
N GLY A 120 -1.90 18.53 2.85
CA GLY A 120 -3.06 19.16 2.22
C GLY A 120 -3.02 19.12 0.69
N TRP A 121 -2.92 20.29 0.05
CA TRP A 121 -3.08 20.42 -1.41
C TRP A 121 -1.94 19.77 -2.20
N THR A 122 -0.72 19.77 -1.67
CA THR A 122 0.46 19.14 -2.29
C THR A 122 0.29 17.62 -2.36
N ASP A 123 -0.22 16.98 -1.31
CA ASP A 123 -0.54 15.55 -1.34
C ASP A 123 -1.64 15.20 -2.35
N LYS A 124 -2.66 16.08 -2.51
CA LYS A 124 -3.67 15.92 -3.58
C LYS A 124 -3.06 16.08 -4.97
N ALA A 125 -2.20 17.07 -5.17
CA ALA A 125 -1.51 17.31 -6.43
C ALA A 125 -0.60 16.13 -6.82
N ARG A 126 0.19 15.64 -5.85
CA ARG A 126 1.04 14.45 -5.95
C ARG A 126 0.23 13.20 -6.33
N ARG A 127 -0.96 13.02 -5.72
CA ARG A 127 -1.89 11.92 -6.05
C ARG A 127 -2.44 12.04 -7.46
N LEU A 128 -2.86 13.23 -7.88
CA LEU A 128 -3.38 13.47 -9.23
C LEU A 128 -2.29 13.21 -10.28
N ARG A 129 -1.07 13.70 -10.05
CA ARG A 129 0.08 13.44 -10.90
C ARG A 129 0.33 11.94 -11.07
N ARG A 130 0.42 11.19 -9.95
CA ARG A 130 0.55 9.73 -10.00
C ARG A 130 -0.60 9.05 -10.75
N PHE A 131 -1.83 9.50 -10.55
CA PHE A 131 -2.96 8.95 -11.30
C PHE A 131 -2.77 9.16 -12.79
N VAL A 132 -2.44 10.37 -13.25
CA VAL A 132 -2.22 10.68 -14.68
C VAL A 132 -1.05 9.87 -15.26
N ASP A 133 0.05 9.72 -14.52
CA ASP A 133 1.24 9.00 -14.95
C ASP A 133 0.99 7.50 -15.18
N HIS A 134 0.02 6.90 -14.47
CA HIS A 134 -0.21 5.45 -14.50
C HIS A 134 -1.56 5.01 -15.05
N ALA A 135 -2.59 5.87 -15.05
CA ALA A 135 -3.94 5.50 -15.47
C ALA A 135 -4.03 5.04 -16.94
N GLY A 136 -3.08 5.45 -17.78
CA GLY A 136 -2.97 5.01 -19.17
C GLY A 136 -2.33 3.63 -19.37
N LYS A 137 -1.67 3.06 -18.35
CA LYS A 137 -0.88 1.82 -18.43
C LYS A 137 -1.76 0.57 -18.41
N PRO A 138 -1.28 -0.57 -18.95
CA PRO A 138 -1.99 -1.85 -18.89
C PRO A 138 -2.04 -2.40 -17.46
N GLY A 139 -3.07 -3.21 -17.18
CA GLY A 139 -3.46 -3.80 -15.88
C GLY A 139 -2.45 -3.67 -14.73
N ASN A 140 -1.50 -4.61 -14.66
CA ASN A 140 -0.58 -4.74 -13.52
C ASN A 140 0.37 -3.53 -13.36
N GLU A 141 0.85 -2.95 -14.46
CA GLU A 141 1.71 -1.75 -14.41
C GLU A 141 0.96 -0.55 -13.84
N ARG A 142 -0.32 -0.40 -14.21
CA ARG A 142 -1.17 0.64 -13.64
C ARG A 142 -1.38 0.41 -12.15
N ARG A 143 -1.75 -0.81 -11.75
CA ARG A 143 -1.99 -1.15 -10.35
C ARG A 143 -0.74 -0.91 -9.50
N ALA A 144 0.42 -1.39 -9.95
CA ALA A 144 1.70 -1.15 -9.29
C ALA A 144 2.04 0.35 -9.22
N GLY A 145 1.83 1.09 -10.31
CA GLY A 145 2.06 2.52 -10.38
C GLY A 145 1.15 3.35 -9.45
N LEU A 146 -0.09 2.91 -9.24
CA LEU A 146 -1.03 3.55 -8.32
C LEU A 146 -0.79 3.15 -6.85
N ALA A 147 -0.29 1.94 -6.61
CA ALA A 147 -0.01 1.40 -5.27
C ALA A 147 1.34 1.83 -4.69
N ARG A 148 2.32 2.17 -5.53
CA ARG A 148 3.68 2.49 -5.07
C ARG A 148 3.75 3.74 -4.19
N LEU A 149 4.63 3.68 -3.19
CA LEU A 149 4.94 4.80 -2.29
C LEU A 149 6.05 5.71 -2.80
N LEU A 150 6.93 5.16 -3.65
CA LEU A 150 8.12 5.81 -4.18
C LEU A 150 7.88 6.33 -5.61
N SER A 151 8.56 7.42 -5.95
CA SER A 151 8.67 7.95 -7.32
C SER A 151 9.62 7.09 -8.16
N ASP A 152 9.56 7.23 -9.49
CA ASP A 152 10.48 6.54 -10.40
C ASP A 152 11.95 6.89 -10.08
N LYS A 153 12.23 8.17 -9.80
CA LYS A 153 13.57 8.63 -9.45
C LYS A 153 14.09 8.02 -8.13
N GLU A 154 13.22 7.90 -7.12
CA GLU A 154 13.58 7.26 -5.85
C GLU A 154 13.85 5.77 -6.06
N LEU A 155 13.04 5.08 -6.87
CA LEU A 155 13.27 3.68 -7.23
C LEU A 155 14.61 3.50 -7.97
N ASP A 156 14.89 4.32 -8.99
CA ASP A 156 16.16 4.27 -9.74
C ASP A 156 17.38 4.48 -8.84
N THR A 157 17.23 5.24 -7.75
CA THR A 157 18.32 5.49 -6.79
C THR A 157 18.50 4.34 -5.79
N LEU A 158 17.39 3.70 -5.40
CA LEU A 158 17.37 2.67 -4.35
C LEU A 158 17.61 1.25 -4.89
N LEU A 159 17.27 1.00 -6.16
CA LEU A 159 17.48 -0.29 -6.79
C LEU A 159 18.96 -0.43 -7.19
N VAL A 160 19.65 -1.37 -6.53
CA VAL A 160 21.06 -1.71 -6.79
C VAL A 160 21.26 -2.24 -8.21
N ASP A 161 20.22 -2.87 -8.77
CA ASP A 161 20.15 -3.26 -10.17
C ASP A 161 18.96 -2.55 -10.85
N PRO A 162 19.19 -1.48 -11.63
CA PRO A 162 18.12 -0.80 -12.37
C PRO A 162 17.50 -1.68 -13.47
N VAL A 163 18.04 -2.89 -13.69
CA VAL A 163 17.57 -3.87 -14.68
C VAL A 163 16.81 -5.03 -14.01
N PHE A 164 16.50 -4.97 -12.70
CA PHE A 164 15.67 -6.01 -12.08
C PHE A 164 14.31 -6.10 -12.78
N SER A 165 14.20 -7.05 -13.70
CA SER A 165 12.97 -7.42 -14.36
C SER A 165 12.33 -8.48 -13.51
N ALA A 166 11.41 -8.06 -12.65
CA ALA A 166 10.57 -9.01 -11.93
C ALA A 166 9.89 -9.93 -12.96
N PRO A 167 9.90 -11.26 -12.76
CA PRO A 167 9.14 -12.14 -13.62
C PRO A 167 7.68 -11.70 -13.65
N SER A 168 7.06 -11.77 -14.83
CA SER A 168 5.64 -11.45 -14.94
C SER A 168 4.84 -12.37 -14.02
N VAL A 169 3.66 -11.92 -13.59
CA VAL A 169 2.76 -12.73 -12.76
C VAL A 169 2.52 -14.10 -13.41
N GLU A 170 2.37 -14.13 -14.73
CA GLU A 170 2.24 -15.37 -15.52
C GLU A 170 3.50 -16.24 -15.44
N GLN A 171 4.70 -15.66 -15.47
CA GLN A 171 5.95 -16.40 -15.32
C GLN A 171 6.10 -16.98 -13.90
N ILE A 172 5.68 -16.23 -12.87
CA ILE A 172 5.66 -16.69 -11.48
C ILE A 172 4.66 -17.86 -11.33
N PHE A 173 3.46 -17.73 -11.87
CA PHE A 173 2.48 -18.83 -11.82
C PHE A 173 2.90 -20.03 -12.67
N ALA A 174 3.52 -19.81 -13.82
CA ALA A 174 4.03 -20.89 -14.66
C ALA A 174 5.15 -21.67 -13.99
N SER A 175 6.02 -21.01 -13.22
CA SER A 175 7.09 -21.67 -12.47
C SER A 175 6.60 -22.34 -11.19
N ALA A 176 5.53 -21.82 -10.57
CA ALA A 176 4.94 -22.36 -9.35
C ALA A 176 3.91 -23.48 -9.60
N ARG A 177 3.37 -23.60 -10.81
CA ARG A 177 2.41 -24.66 -11.16
C ARG A 177 3.10 -26.02 -11.18
N PRO A 178 2.69 -26.99 -10.34
CA PRO A 178 3.19 -28.35 -10.46
C PRO A 178 2.80 -28.93 -11.83
N ALA A 179 3.67 -29.77 -12.40
CA ALA A 179 3.36 -30.49 -13.63
C ALA A 179 2.19 -31.45 -13.37
N GLY A 180 0.99 -31.10 -13.84
CA GLY A 180 -0.21 -31.91 -13.63
C GLY A 180 -1.50 -31.11 -13.84
N PRO A 181 -2.67 -31.78 -13.81
CA PRO A 181 -3.97 -31.11 -13.84
C PRO A 181 -4.12 -30.19 -12.62
N ASP A 182 -4.74 -29.03 -12.82
CA ASP A 182 -4.94 -28.00 -11.80
C ASP A 182 -5.78 -28.58 -10.64
N PRO A 183 -5.26 -28.67 -9.41
CA PRO A 183 -5.96 -29.32 -8.30
C PRO A 183 -7.25 -28.59 -7.88
N VAL A 184 -7.50 -27.39 -8.37
CA VAL A 184 -8.71 -26.59 -8.09
C VAL A 184 -9.74 -26.69 -9.21
N THR A 185 -9.30 -26.88 -10.47
CA THR A 185 -10.20 -26.90 -11.64
C THR A 185 -10.31 -28.27 -12.32
N ALA A 186 -9.58 -29.28 -11.86
CA ALA A 186 -9.62 -30.66 -12.34
C ALA A 186 -10.66 -31.54 -11.63
#